data_AF-A0A5B7D429-F1
#
_entry.id   AF-A0A5B7D429-F1
#
_cell.length_a   1.000
_cell.length_b   1.000
_cell.length_c   1.000
_cell.angle_alpha   90.00
_cell.angle_beta   90.00
_cell.angle_gamma   90.00
#
_symmetry.space_group_name_H-M   'P 1'
#
loop_
_entity.id
_entity.type
_entity.pdbx_description
1 polymer ?
#
loop_
_entity_poly.entity_id
_entity_poly.type
_entity_poly.pdbx_seq_one_letter_code
_entity_poly.pdbx_strand_id
1 'polypeptide(L)'
;MPSSTVNSVEILFTVLRKMIAEVVDVKQTTVKSWECTEEGTCLANDGSHEARLFSSLGKEGRLLADIKANIPNSNIALGAAMKNKLHGRAYPSKEWEFRPCCELNFDLDICKFRKLKAKQRNCYTNLKIGAYWVKKEGEKVVPIVSSITDEVQLHLQAVARGEAHAVPDKVKADYKKRKLIKEIEKTVFEVRKGSEFTTSVVKQEAEFTKDMIESGQWKNANFKPYNFKSKGRVELRSGHLHPLMQLRSEFRRIFLEMGFTEMPTNSYVESAFWNFDALFQPQQHPARDAQDTFYVSDPATCLEVPEDYLERVRKTHSEGGYGSIGYQCKWNRAEADKNLLRTHTTAVSARMLYKLAQVLVEAMSETSFEKAETYKRNRQPQNAHVKLIGAV
;
A
#
# COMPACT_ATOMS: atom_id res chain seq x y z
N MET A 1 -11.28 30.07 48.18
CA MET A 1 -10.84 30.45 46.82
C MET A 1 -11.86 29.88 45.84
N PRO A 2 -12.43 30.68 44.93
CA PRO A 2 -13.43 30.16 44.00
C PRO A 2 -12.71 29.25 43.00
N SER A 3 -13.11 27.98 42.95
CA SER A 3 -12.65 27.03 41.93
C SER A 3 -13.30 27.41 40.60
N SER A 4 -12.66 28.30 39.85
CA SER A 4 -13.08 28.59 38.48
C SER A 4 -12.97 27.29 37.66
N THR A 5 -14.11 26.76 37.23
CA THR A 5 -14.24 25.56 36.38
C THR A 5 -13.82 25.90 34.95
N VAL A 6 -12.55 26.22 34.74
CA VAL A 6 -11.96 26.41 33.42
C VAL A 6 -11.26 25.11 33.04
N ASN A 7 -11.46 24.65 31.82
CA ASN A 7 -10.92 23.38 31.33
C ASN A 7 -9.38 23.40 31.42
N SER A 8 -8.80 22.44 32.14
CA SER A 8 -7.36 22.36 32.40
C SER A 8 -6.53 22.26 31.12
N VAL A 9 -7.11 21.75 30.02
CA VAL A 9 -6.46 21.61 28.72
C VAL A 9 -6.24 22.97 28.03
N GLU A 10 -7.21 23.88 28.09
CA GLU A 10 -7.09 25.21 27.47
C GLU A 10 -6.08 26.09 28.19
N ILE A 11 -6.03 25.99 29.51
CA ILE A 11 -5.02 26.64 30.35
C ILE A 11 -3.64 26.12 29.97
N LEU A 12 -3.48 24.80 29.81
CA LEU A 12 -2.22 24.18 29.42
C LEU A 12 -1.70 24.69 28.07
N PHE A 13 -2.55 24.74 27.04
CA PHE A 13 -2.16 25.26 25.73
C PHE A 13 -1.72 26.72 25.79
N THR A 14 -2.39 27.52 26.62
CA THR A 14 -2.05 28.94 26.81
C THR A 14 -0.71 29.10 27.54
N VAL A 15 -0.48 28.30 28.58
CA VAL A 15 0.78 28.29 29.33
C VAL A 15 1.95 27.86 28.44
N LEU A 16 1.80 26.79 27.65
CA LEU A 16 2.84 26.31 26.72
C LEU A 16 3.18 27.34 25.64
N ARG A 17 2.19 28.02 25.05
CA ARG A 17 2.42 29.09 24.08
C ARG A 17 3.19 30.27 24.67
N LYS A 18 2.92 30.60 25.94
CA LYS A 18 3.58 31.72 26.64
C LYS A 18 4.96 31.36 27.21
N MET A 19 5.22 30.08 27.47
CA MET A 19 6.54 29.58 27.88
C MET A 19 7.58 29.77 26.76
N ILE A 20 7.18 29.60 25.48
CA ILE A 20 8.05 29.85 24.31
C ILE A 20 8.48 31.33 24.20
N ALA A 21 7.74 32.24 24.83
CA ALA A 21 7.98 33.67 24.78
C ALA A 21 8.64 34.23 26.06
N GLU A 22 9.18 33.38 26.95
CA GLU A 22 9.79 33.78 28.25
C GLU A 22 8.91 34.67 29.18
N VAL A 23 7.62 34.80 28.85
CA VAL A 23 6.64 35.58 29.62
C VAL A 23 6.34 34.90 30.97
N VAL A 24 6.53 33.59 31.05
CA VAL A 24 6.07 32.76 32.16
C VAL A 24 7.07 31.64 32.44
N ASP A 25 7.52 31.55 33.69
CA ASP A 25 8.32 30.43 34.20
C ASP A 25 7.40 29.28 34.60
N VAL A 26 7.67 28.08 34.08
CA VAL A 26 6.82 26.91 34.31
C VAL A 26 7.64 25.75 34.84
N LYS A 27 7.27 25.24 36.02
CA LYS A 27 7.83 24.01 36.59
C LYS A 27 6.84 22.87 36.39
N GLN A 28 7.21 21.88 35.60
CA GLN A 28 6.40 20.68 35.35
C GLN A 28 6.74 19.57 36.34
N THR A 29 5.73 19.01 37.00
CA THR A 29 5.85 17.81 37.83
C THR A 29 4.90 16.74 37.31
N THR A 30 5.44 15.58 36.94
CA THR A 30 4.64 14.45 36.47
C THR A 30 4.52 13.41 37.57
N VAL A 31 3.30 13.10 37.99
CA VAL A 31 3.01 12.04 38.95
C VAL A 31 2.40 10.86 38.21
N LYS A 32 3.00 9.68 38.35
CA LYS A 32 2.51 8.43 37.77
C LYS A 32 1.71 7.67 38.82
N SER A 33 0.48 7.32 38.51
CA SER A 33 -0.37 6.46 39.33
C SER A 33 -0.93 5.30 38.52
N TRP A 34 -1.16 4.18 39.19
CA TRP A 34 -1.80 3.01 38.61
C TRP A 34 -3.27 3.00 39.02
N GLU A 35 -4.17 2.86 38.04
CA GLU A 35 -5.61 2.72 38.29
C GLU A 35 -6.11 1.46 37.58
N CYS A 36 -7.12 0.80 38.16
CA CYS A 36 -7.77 -0.35 37.55
C CYS A 36 -8.68 0.10 36.40
N THR A 37 -8.76 -0.69 35.32
CA THR A 37 -9.75 -0.46 34.27
C THR A 37 -11.14 -0.92 34.75
N GLU A 38 -12.20 -0.66 33.97
CA GLU A 38 -13.56 -1.12 34.28
C GLU A 38 -13.61 -2.66 34.42
N GLU A 39 -12.98 -3.38 33.50
CA GLU A 39 -12.83 -4.84 33.56
C GLU A 39 -12.00 -5.26 34.78
N GLY A 40 -10.88 -4.58 35.06
CA GLY A 40 -10.04 -4.84 36.23
C GLY A 40 -10.77 -4.63 37.56
N THR A 41 -11.65 -3.64 37.62
CA THR A 41 -12.49 -3.35 38.79
C THR A 41 -13.54 -4.45 39.01
N CYS A 42 -14.15 -4.95 37.94
CA CYS A 42 -15.07 -6.09 37.99
C CYS A 42 -14.36 -7.38 38.45
N LEU A 43 -13.14 -7.63 37.98
CA LEU A 43 -12.30 -8.76 38.41
C LEU A 43 -11.84 -8.62 39.88
N ALA A 44 -11.56 -7.40 40.33
CA ALA A 44 -11.23 -7.14 41.74
C ALA A 44 -12.41 -7.46 42.67
N ASN A 45 -13.63 -7.15 42.25
CA ASN A 45 -14.84 -7.35 43.04
C ASN A 45 -15.34 -8.80 43.02
N ASP A 46 -15.57 -9.39 41.84
CA ASP A 46 -16.18 -10.73 41.72
C ASP A 46 -15.18 -11.86 41.39
N GLY A 47 -13.88 -11.58 41.38
CA GLY A 47 -12.80 -12.56 41.20
C GLY A 47 -12.41 -12.80 39.74
N SER A 48 -11.29 -13.49 39.51
CA SER A 48 -10.77 -13.80 38.18
C SER A 48 -11.66 -14.75 37.39
N HIS A 49 -11.62 -14.68 36.06
CA HIS A 49 -12.44 -15.52 35.19
C HIS A 49 -12.15 -17.02 35.41
N GLU A 50 -10.89 -17.39 35.64
CA GLU A 50 -10.45 -18.76 35.94
C GLU A 50 -10.93 -19.25 37.31
N ALA A 51 -10.93 -18.40 38.34
CA ALA A 51 -11.45 -18.76 39.66
C ALA A 51 -12.98 -18.92 39.64
N ARG A 52 -13.70 -18.03 38.95
CA ARG A 52 -15.15 -18.16 38.74
C ARG A 52 -15.50 -19.45 38.02
N LEU A 53 -14.75 -19.79 36.97
CA LEU A 53 -14.92 -21.05 36.25
C LEU A 53 -14.69 -22.23 37.19
N PHE A 54 -13.60 -22.25 37.95
CA PHE A 54 -13.30 -23.35 38.87
C PHE A 54 -14.38 -23.55 39.94
N SER A 55 -14.86 -22.48 40.58
CA SER A 55 -15.96 -22.56 41.55
C SER A 55 -17.26 -23.09 40.95
N SER A 56 -17.47 -22.94 39.65
CA SER A 56 -18.67 -23.43 38.96
C SER A 56 -18.63 -24.93 38.61
N LEU A 57 -17.45 -25.54 38.47
CA LEU A 57 -17.28 -26.87 37.87
C LEU A 57 -17.75 -28.04 38.75
N GLY A 58 -17.80 -27.87 40.08
CA GLY A 58 -18.17 -28.96 41.01
C GLY A 58 -17.23 -30.17 40.97
N LYS A 59 -17.42 -31.17 41.84
CA LYS A 59 -16.53 -32.36 41.90
C LYS A 59 -16.64 -33.28 40.68
N GLU A 60 -17.79 -33.29 40.01
CA GLU A 60 -18.10 -34.18 38.88
C GLU A 60 -17.81 -33.57 37.50
N GLY A 61 -17.42 -32.28 37.47
CA GLY A 61 -17.21 -31.53 36.23
C GLY A 61 -18.51 -31.12 35.52
N ARG A 62 -18.39 -30.21 34.55
CA ARG A 62 -19.52 -29.76 33.70
C ARG A 62 -19.23 -29.98 32.22
N LEU A 63 -20.29 -30.08 31.42
CA LEU A 63 -20.19 -30.12 29.96
C LEU A 63 -19.68 -28.80 29.41
N LEU A 64 -18.86 -28.87 28.36
CA LEU A 64 -18.26 -27.69 27.73
C LEU A 64 -19.32 -26.75 27.12
N ALA A 65 -20.44 -27.29 26.64
CA ALA A 65 -21.56 -26.49 26.12
C ALA A 65 -22.21 -25.63 27.21
N ASP A 66 -22.45 -26.20 28.38
CA ASP A 66 -23.08 -25.51 29.52
C ASP A 66 -22.18 -24.42 30.09
N ILE A 67 -20.86 -24.64 30.09
CA ILE A 67 -19.87 -23.64 30.51
C ILE A 67 -19.87 -22.44 29.56
N LYS A 68 -19.97 -22.69 28.25
CA LYS A 68 -20.00 -21.64 27.24
C LYS A 68 -21.28 -20.81 27.28
N ALA A 69 -22.41 -21.42 27.65
CA ALA A 69 -23.70 -20.75 27.74
C ALA A 69 -23.88 -19.92 29.02
N ASN A 70 -23.37 -20.39 30.16
CA ASN A 70 -23.69 -19.81 31.47
C ASN A 70 -22.63 -18.84 32.03
N ILE A 71 -21.39 -18.88 31.52
CA ILE A 71 -20.29 -18.05 32.07
C ILE A 71 -19.84 -17.02 31.01
N PRO A 72 -19.99 -15.71 31.30
CA PRO A 72 -19.41 -14.65 30.48
C PRO A 72 -17.90 -14.83 30.36
N ASN A 73 -17.34 -14.62 29.16
CA ASN A 73 -15.90 -14.80 28.88
C ASN A 73 -15.35 -16.21 29.16
N SER A 74 -16.20 -17.25 29.09
CA SER A 74 -15.85 -18.66 29.29
C SER A 74 -14.65 -19.16 28.48
N ASN A 75 -14.47 -18.69 27.25
CA ASN A 75 -13.31 -19.07 26.42
C ASN A 75 -11.98 -18.55 27.00
N ILE A 76 -11.98 -17.34 27.58
CA ILE A 76 -10.80 -16.75 28.24
C ILE A 76 -10.51 -17.52 29.53
N ALA A 77 -11.56 -17.78 30.32
CA ALA A 77 -11.48 -18.56 31.55
C ALA A 77 -10.90 -19.97 31.31
N LEU A 78 -11.39 -20.69 30.30
CA LEU A 78 -10.91 -22.02 29.93
C LEU A 78 -9.45 -21.98 29.47
N GLY A 79 -9.09 -21.00 28.63
CA GLY A 79 -7.72 -20.83 28.15
C GLY A 79 -6.72 -20.51 29.27
N ALA A 80 -7.12 -19.74 30.29
CA ALA A 80 -6.31 -19.42 31.45
C ALA A 80 -6.21 -20.60 32.44
N ALA A 81 -7.34 -21.23 32.77
CA ALA A 81 -7.40 -22.37 33.69
C ALA A 81 -6.62 -23.60 33.18
N MET A 82 -6.57 -23.79 31.86
CA MET A 82 -5.77 -24.84 31.20
C MET A 82 -4.29 -24.46 31.02
N LYS A 83 -3.88 -23.22 31.31
CA LYS A 83 -2.47 -22.77 31.24
C LYS A 83 -1.83 -22.55 32.61
N ASN A 84 -2.63 -22.29 33.65
CA ASN A 84 -2.15 -22.09 35.01
C ASN A 84 -1.57 -23.39 35.57
N LYS A 85 -0.26 -23.37 35.85
CA LYS A 85 0.49 -24.48 36.46
C LYS A 85 0.57 -24.25 37.97
N LEU A 86 0.23 -25.27 38.77
CA LEU A 86 0.58 -25.26 40.19
C LEU A 86 2.11 -25.19 40.35
N HIS A 87 2.60 -24.23 41.14
CA HIS A 87 3.99 -24.22 41.59
C HIS A 87 4.12 -25.22 42.75
N GLY A 88 4.45 -26.48 42.43
CA GLY A 88 4.73 -27.50 43.45
C GLY A 88 4.98 -28.88 42.82
N ARG A 89 6.20 -29.42 42.98
CA ARG A 89 6.52 -30.82 42.64
C ARG A 89 6.11 -31.70 43.81
N ALA A 90 5.21 -32.66 43.58
CA ALA A 90 5.00 -33.80 44.47
C ALA A 90 4.95 -35.08 43.61
N TYR A 91 5.92 -35.97 43.77
CA TYR A 91 5.92 -37.30 43.16
C TYR A 91 5.26 -38.30 44.14
N PRO A 92 4.29 -39.13 43.72
CA PRO A 92 3.82 -40.23 44.55
C PRO A 92 4.77 -41.44 44.43
N SER A 93 5.22 -41.96 45.57
CA SER A 93 5.99 -43.20 45.70
C SER A 93 5.15 -44.41 45.32
N LYS A 94 5.54 -45.13 44.27
CA LYS A 94 5.09 -46.51 44.04
C LYS A 94 6.32 -47.39 43.81
N GLU A 95 6.40 -48.46 44.59
CA GLU A 95 7.38 -49.53 44.52
C GLU A 95 7.29 -50.22 43.14
N TRP A 96 8.45 -50.49 42.55
CA TRP A 96 8.57 -51.18 41.26
C TRP A 96 9.17 -52.56 41.50
N GLU A 97 8.41 -53.62 41.20
CA GLU A 97 8.93 -54.98 41.13
C GLU A 97 9.79 -55.14 39.87
N PHE A 98 11.06 -55.49 40.09
CA PHE A 98 12.02 -55.82 39.05
C PHE A 98 11.80 -57.26 38.55
N ARG A 99 11.65 -57.45 37.23
CA ARG A 99 11.94 -58.74 36.59
C ARG A 99 13.17 -58.61 35.69
N PRO A 100 14.22 -59.41 35.90
CA PRO A 100 15.40 -59.41 35.05
C PRO A 100 15.24 -60.41 33.89
N CYS A 101 15.74 -60.04 32.70
CA CYS A 101 16.07 -61.00 31.66
C CYS A 101 17.43 -60.63 31.04
N CYS A 102 18.46 -61.27 31.59
CA CYS A 102 19.53 -61.99 30.93
C CYS A 102 20.33 -61.33 29.78
N GLU A 103 21.60 -61.10 30.10
CA GLU A 103 22.82 -61.58 29.41
C GLU A 103 22.83 -61.68 27.88
N LEU A 104 23.77 -60.96 27.25
CA LEU A 104 24.70 -61.56 26.28
C LEU A 104 25.88 -60.64 25.99
N ASN A 105 27.03 -61.31 25.83
CA ASN A 105 28.39 -60.80 25.80
C ASN A 105 28.75 -59.95 24.57
N PHE A 106 29.79 -59.16 24.81
CA PHE A 106 30.61 -58.40 23.87
C PHE A 106 31.07 -59.24 22.68
N ASP A 107 30.85 -58.74 21.45
CA ASP A 107 31.92 -58.51 20.48
C ASP A 107 31.46 -57.67 19.27
N LEU A 108 32.34 -56.75 18.85
CA LEU A 108 32.47 -56.06 17.54
C LEU A 108 31.26 -55.29 16.93
N ASP A 109 31.28 -53.95 17.04
CA ASP A 109 31.40 -52.99 15.91
C ASP A 109 30.92 -51.58 16.30
N ILE A 110 31.86 -50.63 16.37
CA ILE A 110 31.67 -49.24 16.84
C ILE A 110 30.80 -48.38 15.87
N CYS A 111 30.39 -48.89 14.71
CA CYS A 111 29.63 -48.11 13.72
C CYS A 111 28.10 -48.31 13.72
N LYS A 112 27.52 -49.25 14.49
CA LYS A 112 26.05 -49.40 14.62
C LYS A 112 25.45 -48.87 15.93
N PHE A 113 26.28 -48.34 16.83
CA PHE A 113 25.85 -47.82 18.15
C PHE A 113 25.12 -46.46 18.09
N ARG A 114 25.18 -45.73 16.97
CA ARG A 114 24.50 -44.41 16.83
C ARG A 114 23.05 -44.48 16.37
N LYS A 115 22.61 -45.58 15.72
CA LYS A 115 21.23 -45.71 15.20
C LYS A 115 20.28 -46.47 16.14
N LEU A 116 20.79 -47.22 17.12
CA LEU A 116 19.97 -47.91 18.13
C LEU A 116 19.72 -47.09 19.41
N LYS A 117 20.61 -46.15 19.77
CA LYS A 117 20.34 -45.14 20.83
C LYS A 117 19.23 -44.13 20.45
N ALA A 118 18.87 -44.03 19.17
CA ALA A 118 17.73 -43.22 18.71
C ALA A 118 16.40 -43.98 18.77
N LYS A 119 16.42 -45.32 18.81
CA LYS A 119 15.20 -46.15 18.88
C LYS A 119 14.86 -46.61 20.31
N GLN A 120 15.83 -46.68 21.22
CA GLN A 120 15.61 -46.93 22.66
C GLN A 120 15.37 -45.66 23.50
N ARG A 121 15.61 -44.45 22.97
CA ARG A 121 15.24 -43.18 23.65
C ARG A 121 13.78 -42.74 23.42
N ASN A 122 13.05 -43.42 22.54
CA ASN A 122 11.64 -43.12 22.23
C ASN A 122 10.64 -44.07 22.93
N CYS A 123 11.09 -44.85 23.91
CA CYS A 123 10.22 -45.64 24.80
C CYS A 123 10.09 -45.02 26.21
N TYR A 124 10.44 -43.74 26.35
CA TYR A 124 10.01 -42.91 27.48
C TYR A 124 8.92 -41.99 26.97
N THR A 125 7.68 -42.49 26.98
CA THR A 125 6.52 -41.61 27.06
C THR A 125 6.65 -40.86 28.38
N ASN A 126 7.31 -39.70 28.33
CA ASN A 126 7.20 -38.67 29.34
C ASN A 126 5.72 -38.27 29.37
N LEU A 127 4.93 -38.98 30.17
CA LEU A 127 3.65 -38.52 30.66
C LEU A 127 3.96 -37.34 31.59
N LYS A 128 4.28 -36.19 30.98
CA LYS A 128 4.32 -34.90 31.66
C LYS A 128 2.88 -34.59 32.05
N ILE A 129 2.46 -35.09 33.19
CA ILE A 129 1.26 -34.61 33.88
C ILE A 129 1.62 -33.21 34.37
N GLY A 130 1.41 -32.21 33.52
CA GLY A 130 1.36 -30.82 33.96
C GLY A 130 0.17 -30.69 34.90
N ALA A 131 0.40 -30.21 36.12
CA ALA A 131 -0.66 -29.95 37.09
C ALA A 131 -1.42 -28.67 36.67
N TYR A 132 -2.45 -28.83 35.85
CA TYR A 132 -3.41 -27.79 35.45
C TYR A 132 -4.51 -27.63 36.51
N TRP A 133 -5.21 -26.50 36.54
CA TRP A 133 -6.39 -26.36 37.43
C TRP A 133 -7.54 -27.26 36.98
N VAL A 134 -7.67 -27.43 35.66
CA VAL A 134 -8.79 -28.09 35.02
C VAL A 134 -8.31 -28.95 33.84
N LYS A 135 -8.87 -30.15 33.67
CA LYS A 135 -8.61 -31.07 32.54
C LYS A 135 -9.85 -31.22 31.67
N LYS A 136 -9.66 -31.34 30.36
CA LYS A 136 -10.71 -31.72 29.42
C LYS A 136 -10.71 -33.24 29.21
N GLU A 137 -11.82 -33.89 29.55
CA GLU A 137 -12.08 -35.31 29.30
C GLU A 137 -13.28 -35.43 28.36
N GLY A 138 -12.99 -35.58 27.06
CA GLY A 138 -14.01 -35.59 26.01
C GLY A 138 -14.78 -34.25 25.95
N GLU A 139 -16.09 -34.32 26.15
CA GLU A 139 -16.99 -33.15 26.19
C GLU A 139 -17.12 -32.52 27.58
N LYS A 140 -16.53 -33.13 28.61
CA LYS A 140 -16.58 -32.67 30.00
C LYS A 140 -15.28 -32.02 30.45
N VAL A 141 -15.43 -31.06 31.35
CA VAL A 141 -14.34 -30.28 31.93
C VAL A 141 -14.34 -30.57 33.44
N VAL A 142 -13.26 -31.18 33.95
CA VAL A 142 -13.17 -31.71 35.32
C VAL A 142 -12.05 -30.99 36.08
N PRO A 143 -12.26 -30.57 37.34
CA PRO A 143 -11.20 -29.98 38.16
C PRO A 143 -10.18 -31.05 38.57
N ILE A 144 -8.89 -30.71 38.54
CA ILE A 144 -7.81 -31.61 38.99
C ILE A 144 -7.47 -31.37 40.48
N VAL A 145 -7.64 -30.12 40.92
CA VAL A 145 -7.23 -29.63 42.24
C VAL A 145 -8.46 -29.46 43.13
N SER A 146 -8.31 -29.58 44.45
CA SER A 146 -9.40 -29.42 45.43
C SER A 146 -9.62 -27.98 45.92
N SER A 147 -8.60 -27.12 45.88
CA SER A 147 -8.69 -25.70 46.27
C SER A 147 -7.73 -24.81 45.47
N ILE A 148 -8.12 -23.54 45.28
CA ILE A 148 -7.39 -22.56 44.45
C ILE A 148 -7.30 -21.22 45.17
N THR A 149 -6.17 -20.54 45.01
CA THR A 149 -5.95 -19.16 45.45
C THR A 149 -5.97 -18.22 44.25
N ASP A 150 -6.82 -17.18 44.29
CA ASP A 150 -6.92 -16.19 43.22
C ASP A 150 -5.90 -15.05 43.42
N GLU A 151 -4.69 -15.24 42.90
CA GLU A 151 -3.63 -14.23 42.93
C GLU A 151 -3.99 -12.98 42.12
N VAL A 152 -4.75 -13.13 41.04
CA VAL A 152 -5.11 -12.01 40.14
C VAL A 152 -6.07 -11.06 40.85
N GLN A 153 -7.09 -11.59 41.52
CA GLN A 153 -8.02 -10.79 42.31
C GLN A 153 -7.30 -10.03 43.44
N LEU A 154 -6.43 -10.71 44.19
CA LEU A 154 -5.69 -10.10 45.29
C LEU A 154 -4.81 -8.92 44.81
N HIS A 155 -4.12 -9.10 43.68
CA HIS A 155 -3.31 -8.03 43.10
C HIS A 155 -4.17 -6.85 42.60
N LEU A 156 -5.31 -7.11 41.96
CA LEU A 156 -6.20 -6.04 41.48
C LEU A 156 -6.86 -5.28 42.64
N GLN A 157 -7.19 -5.95 43.74
CA GLN A 157 -7.68 -5.30 44.98
C GLN A 157 -6.59 -4.46 45.65
N ALA A 158 -5.32 -4.87 45.62
CA ALA A 158 -4.21 -4.06 46.10
C ALA A 158 -4.02 -2.79 45.25
N VAL A 159 -4.12 -2.92 43.92
CA VAL A 159 -4.05 -1.76 43.00
C VAL A 159 -5.25 -0.82 43.20
N ALA A 160 -6.47 -1.35 43.39
CA ALA A 160 -7.65 -0.55 43.65
C ALA A 160 -7.59 0.23 44.97
N ARG A 161 -6.89 -0.29 45.98
CA ARG A 161 -6.62 0.39 47.26
C ARG A 161 -5.49 1.43 47.21
N GLY A 162 -4.82 1.58 46.07
CA GLY A 162 -3.70 2.51 45.89
C GLY A 162 -2.33 1.93 46.30
N GLU A 163 -2.27 0.67 46.73
CA GLU A 163 -1.03 -0.03 47.11
C GLU A 163 -0.40 -0.74 45.91
N ALA A 164 -0.28 -0.04 44.78
CA ALA A 164 0.27 -0.63 43.55
C ALA A 164 1.75 -1.05 43.70
N HIS A 165 2.47 -0.63 44.74
CA HIS A 165 3.84 -1.07 45.02
C HIS A 165 3.92 -2.56 45.44
N ALA A 166 2.85 -3.12 46.02
CA ALA A 166 2.83 -4.50 46.51
C ALA A 166 2.85 -5.56 45.39
N VAL A 167 2.53 -5.19 44.15
CA VAL A 167 2.49 -6.11 43.00
C VAL A 167 3.85 -6.12 42.28
N PRO A 168 4.43 -7.30 41.96
CA PRO A 168 5.68 -7.38 41.19
C PRO A 168 5.57 -6.78 39.79
N ASP A 169 6.61 -6.08 39.32
CA ASP A 169 6.57 -5.36 38.03
C ASP A 169 6.39 -6.27 36.80
N LYS A 170 6.89 -7.51 36.88
CA LYS A 170 6.66 -8.53 35.84
C LYS A 170 5.17 -8.86 35.68
N VAL A 171 4.42 -8.86 36.79
CA VAL A 171 2.99 -9.13 36.83
C VAL A 171 2.19 -7.90 36.38
N LYS A 172 2.60 -6.69 36.78
CA LYS A 172 2.01 -5.45 36.25
C LYS A 172 2.12 -5.35 34.72
N ALA A 173 3.25 -5.74 34.15
CA ALA A 173 3.42 -5.76 32.69
C ALA A 173 2.46 -6.73 31.99
N ASP A 174 2.17 -7.87 32.60
CA ASP A 174 1.17 -8.83 32.10
C ASP A 174 -0.26 -8.26 32.22
N TYR A 175 -0.62 -7.66 33.36
CA TYR A 175 -1.92 -7.00 33.54
C TYR A 175 -2.13 -5.80 32.62
N LYS A 176 -1.07 -5.04 32.31
CA LYS A 176 -1.10 -3.97 31.30
C LYS A 176 -1.37 -4.52 29.90
N LYS A 177 -0.75 -5.63 29.52
CA LYS A 177 -1.01 -6.31 28.23
C LYS A 177 -2.43 -6.86 28.14
N ARG A 178 -2.96 -7.37 29.25
CA ARG A 178 -4.34 -7.87 29.40
C ARG A 178 -5.38 -6.77 29.59
N LYS A 179 -4.99 -5.49 29.61
CA LYS A 179 -5.87 -4.32 29.81
C LYS A 179 -6.63 -4.29 31.14
N LEU A 180 -6.09 -4.92 32.19
CA LEU A 180 -6.69 -4.94 33.54
C LEU A 180 -6.33 -3.73 34.39
N ILE A 181 -5.15 -3.14 34.11
CA ILE A 181 -4.67 -1.92 34.77
C ILE A 181 -4.21 -0.91 33.73
N LYS A 182 -4.32 0.37 34.06
CA LYS A 182 -3.84 1.47 33.25
C LYS A 182 -2.91 2.36 34.07
N GLU A 183 -1.83 2.78 33.43
CA GLU A 183 -0.93 3.79 33.98
C GLU A 183 -1.48 5.16 33.60
N ILE A 184 -1.76 6.01 34.58
CA ILE A 184 -2.24 7.38 34.38
C ILE A 184 -1.14 8.32 34.83
N GLU A 185 -0.74 9.19 33.91
CA GLU A 185 0.24 10.23 34.14
C GLU A 185 -0.50 11.55 34.36
N LYS A 186 -0.47 12.08 35.58
CA LYS A 186 -1.02 13.38 35.92
C LYS A 186 0.12 14.39 35.92
N THR A 187 0.09 15.31 34.96
CA THR A 187 1.07 16.40 34.86
C THR A 187 0.52 17.64 35.55
N VAL A 188 1.25 18.15 36.53
CA VAL A 188 0.92 19.37 37.26
C VAL A 188 1.94 20.44 36.88
N PHE A 189 1.44 21.61 36.47
CA PHE A 189 2.26 22.75 36.06
C PHE A 189 2.15 23.85 37.12
N GLU A 190 3.27 24.18 37.76
CA GLU A 190 3.39 25.35 38.63
C GLU A 190 3.87 26.53 37.79
N VAL A 191 3.12 27.63 37.79
CA VAL A 191 3.29 28.75 36.87
C VAL A 191 3.69 30.01 37.63
N ARG A 192 4.80 30.65 37.25
CA ARG A 192 5.36 31.88 37.84
C ARG A 192 5.56 32.96 36.78
N LYS A 193 5.61 34.23 37.18
CA LYS A 193 5.85 35.35 36.25
C LYS A 193 7.33 35.33 35.81
N GLY A 194 7.59 35.36 34.50
CA GLY A 194 8.94 35.45 33.93
C GLY A 194 9.46 36.89 33.87
N SER A 195 10.69 37.05 33.39
CA SER A 195 11.40 38.34 33.24
C SER A 195 10.72 39.31 32.28
N GLU A 196 10.11 38.79 31.20
CA GLU A 196 9.45 39.59 30.16
C GLU A 196 7.94 39.75 30.39
N PHE A 197 7.44 39.42 31.59
CA PHE A 197 6.01 39.50 31.90
C PHE A 197 5.49 40.94 31.84
N THR A 198 4.83 41.27 30.72
CA THR A 198 4.27 42.59 30.47
C THR A 198 2.76 42.48 30.22
N THR A 199 1.98 43.40 30.79
CA THR A 199 0.51 43.41 30.68
C THR A 199 0.02 44.22 29.46
N SER A 200 0.88 45.06 28.87
CA SER A 200 0.60 45.83 27.66
C SER A 200 1.05 45.09 26.40
N VAL A 201 0.19 45.07 25.38
CA VAL A 201 0.51 44.50 24.06
C VAL A 201 1.39 45.49 23.29
N VAL A 202 2.65 45.15 23.07
CA VAL A 202 3.56 45.92 22.20
C VAL A 202 3.26 45.60 20.74
N LYS A 203 3.10 46.62 19.91
CA LYS A 203 2.88 46.46 18.47
C LYS A 203 4.20 46.06 17.81
N GLN A 204 4.27 44.83 17.29
CA GLN A 204 5.41 44.32 16.54
C GLN A 204 5.37 44.81 15.09
N GLU A 205 6.53 45.07 14.50
CA GLU A 205 6.66 45.46 13.10
C GLU A 205 6.68 44.21 12.19
N ALA A 206 6.11 44.33 10.98
CA ALA A 206 5.87 43.19 10.10
C ALA A 206 6.97 42.95 9.06
N GLU A 207 7.56 44.02 8.53
CA GLU A 207 8.55 43.96 7.45
C GLU A 207 9.64 45.00 7.68
N PHE A 208 10.83 44.73 7.14
CA PHE A 208 11.91 45.70 7.09
C PHE A 208 11.58 46.77 6.06
N THR A 209 11.53 48.03 6.47
CA THR A 209 11.46 49.15 5.54
C THR A 209 12.87 49.64 5.19
N LYS A 210 13.00 50.26 4.02
CA LYS A 210 14.25 50.88 3.58
C LYS A 210 14.78 51.90 4.60
N ASP A 211 13.88 52.72 5.15
CA ASP A 211 14.20 53.77 6.12
C ASP A 211 14.72 53.20 7.46
N MET A 212 14.21 52.05 7.89
CA MET A 212 14.71 51.36 9.09
C MET A 212 16.14 50.85 8.89
N ILE A 213 16.46 50.37 7.68
CA ILE A 213 17.80 49.90 7.33
C ILE A 213 18.78 51.08 7.34
N GLU A 214 18.39 52.22 6.76
CA GLU A 214 19.22 53.43 6.72
C GLU A 214 19.43 54.05 8.11
N SER A 215 18.40 54.06 8.97
CA SER A 215 18.46 54.62 10.33
C SER A 215 19.03 53.68 11.40
N GLY A 216 19.22 52.39 11.09
CA GLY A 216 19.69 51.38 12.04
C GLY A 216 18.67 50.98 13.13
N GLN A 217 17.43 51.48 13.05
CA GLN A 217 16.36 51.21 14.03
C GLN A 217 15.97 49.73 14.10
N TRP A 218 16.19 48.98 13.02
CA TRP A 218 15.90 47.56 12.93
C TRP A 218 16.62 46.69 13.97
N LYS A 219 17.75 47.16 14.53
CA LYS A 219 18.50 46.40 15.55
C LYS A 219 17.77 46.29 16.88
N ASN A 220 16.93 47.28 17.19
CA ASN A 220 16.23 47.40 18.46
C ASN A 220 14.71 47.16 18.33
N ALA A 221 14.20 46.99 17.10
CA ALA A 221 12.80 46.75 16.82
C ALA A 221 12.42 45.26 17.04
N ASN A 222 11.23 45.01 17.60
CA ASN A 222 10.70 43.66 17.77
C ASN A 222 9.82 43.29 16.57
N PHE A 223 10.29 42.34 15.77
CA PHE A 223 9.59 41.89 14.57
C PHE A 223 8.65 40.73 14.84
N LYS A 224 7.53 40.71 14.12
CA LYS A 224 6.62 39.57 14.13
C LYS A 224 7.33 38.34 13.53
N PRO A 225 7.34 37.17 14.21
CA PRO A 225 7.98 35.98 13.67
C PRO A 225 7.29 35.51 12.39
N TYR A 226 8.09 35.22 11.36
CA TYR A 226 7.58 34.77 10.07
C TYR A 226 7.03 33.35 10.15
N ASN A 227 5.84 33.13 9.58
CA ASN A 227 5.20 31.83 9.60
C ASN A 227 5.69 30.94 8.44
N PHE A 228 6.73 30.16 8.68
CA PHE A 228 7.28 29.18 7.72
C PHE A 228 6.33 28.02 7.39
N LYS A 229 5.20 27.86 8.10
CA LYS A 229 4.19 26.84 7.78
C LYS A 229 3.23 27.29 6.68
N SER A 230 3.30 28.55 6.24
CA SER A 230 2.48 29.08 5.16
C SER A 230 3.07 28.71 3.79
N LYS A 231 2.22 28.52 2.78
CA LYS A 231 2.64 28.16 1.41
C LYS A 231 3.28 29.32 0.62
N GLY A 232 3.72 30.37 1.31
CA GLY A 232 4.30 31.57 0.70
C GLY A 232 3.33 32.30 -0.24
N ARG A 233 3.87 33.19 -1.07
CA ARG A 233 3.11 33.84 -2.14
C ARG A 233 2.95 32.82 -3.28
N VAL A 234 1.75 32.25 -3.37
CA VAL A 234 1.49 30.98 -4.08
C VAL A 234 1.69 31.06 -5.60
N GLU A 235 1.69 32.23 -6.23
CA GLU A 235 1.68 32.31 -7.69
C GLU A 235 2.63 33.38 -8.24
N LEU A 236 3.85 32.94 -8.58
CA LEU A 236 4.62 33.62 -9.61
C LEU A 236 3.87 33.39 -10.92
N ARG A 237 3.41 34.46 -11.57
CA ARG A 237 2.72 34.36 -12.86
C ARG A 237 3.71 33.84 -13.91
N SER A 238 3.57 32.58 -14.29
CA SER A 238 4.36 31.92 -15.34
C SER A 238 3.47 31.49 -16.50
N GLY A 239 4.04 31.40 -17.71
CA GLY A 239 3.37 30.73 -18.83
C GLY A 239 3.24 29.22 -18.56
N HIS A 240 2.12 28.63 -18.96
CA HIS A 240 1.87 27.19 -18.82
C HIS A 240 1.63 26.55 -20.19
N LEU A 241 2.21 25.37 -20.40
CA LEU A 241 1.93 24.54 -21.57
C LEU A 241 0.68 23.69 -21.30
N HIS A 242 -0.14 23.49 -22.33
CA HIS A 242 -1.30 22.61 -22.24
C HIS A 242 -0.84 21.17 -21.92
N PRO A 243 -1.42 20.48 -20.92
CA PRO A 243 -0.97 19.14 -20.50
C PRO A 243 -0.91 18.11 -21.64
N LEU A 244 -1.88 18.16 -22.57
CA LEU A 244 -1.89 17.29 -23.75
C LEU A 244 -0.67 17.53 -24.67
N MET A 245 -0.20 18.78 -24.80
CA MET A 245 0.97 19.11 -25.62
C MET A 245 2.27 18.67 -24.95
N GLN A 246 2.33 18.72 -23.62
CA GLN A 246 3.43 18.14 -22.86
C GLN A 246 3.49 16.63 -23.11
N LEU A 247 2.36 15.93 -22.99
CA LEU A 247 2.28 14.50 -23.24
C LEU A 247 2.64 14.14 -24.69
N ARG A 248 2.15 14.91 -25.68
CA ARG A 248 2.53 14.74 -27.09
C ARG A 248 4.05 14.88 -27.29
N SER A 249 4.67 15.84 -26.61
CA SER A 249 6.12 16.07 -26.69
C SER A 249 6.90 14.88 -26.10
N GLU A 250 6.40 14.29 -25.01
CA GLU A 250 6.96 13.09 -24.38
C GLU A 250 6.88 11.87 -25.31
N PHE A 251 5.71 11.60 -25.91
CA PHE A 251 5.58 10.52 -26.89
C PHE A 251 6.50 10.72 -28.09
N ARG A 252 6.57 11.95 -28.63
CA ARG A 252 7.49 12.28 -29.74
C ARG A 252 8.93 11.97 -29.36
N ARG A 253 9.36 12.33 -28.14
CA ARG A 253 10.72 12.05 -27.64
C ARG A 253 11.01 10.54 -27.60
N ILE A 254 10.14 9.75 -26.97
CA ILE A 254 10.31 8.29 -26.85
C ILE A 254 10.50 7.65 -28.22
N PHE A 255 9.70 8.06 -29.20
CA PHE A 255 9.77 7.53 -30.54
C PHE A 255 11.05 7.93 -31.30
N LEU A 256 11.51 9.17 -31.16
CA LEU A 256 12.78 9.61 -31.72
C LEU A 256 13.97 8.86 -31.09
N GLU A 257 13.94 8.60 -29.78
CA GLU A 257 14.95 7.82 -29.06
C GLU A 257 15.01 6.36 -29.54
N MET A 258 13.88 5.78 -29.96
CA MET A 258 13.82 4.45 -30.59
C MET A 258 14.29 4.44 -32.05
N GLY A 259 14.75 5.57 -32.59
CA GLY A 259 15.23 5.72 -33.96
C GLY A 259 14.12 5.83 -35.01
N PHE A 260 12.89 6.13 -34.61
CA PHE A 260 11.81 6.39 -35.57
C PHE A 260 11.93 7.79 -36.16
N THR A 261 11.43 7.97 -37.39
CA THR A 261 11.31 9.28 -38.04
C THR A 261 9.84 9.71 -38.08
N GLU A 262 9.56 10.97 -37.76
CA GLU A 262 8.21 11.54 -37.78
C GLU A 262 7.69 11.66 -39.23
N MET A 263 6.49 11.14 -39.50
CA MET A 263 5.84 11.30 -40.80
C MET A 263 5.12 12.65 -40.90
N PRO A 264 5.11 13.29 -42.08
CA PRO A 264 4.30 14.49 -42.29
C PRO A 264 2.81 14.14 -42.27
N THR A 265 2.06 14.71 -41.32
CA THR A 265 0.61 14.50 -41.17
C THR A 265 -0.23 15.72 -41.55
N ASN A 266 0.30 16.60 -42.41
CA ASN A 266 -0.25 17.91 -42.80
C ASN A 266 -1.54 17.87 -43.66
N SER A 267 -2.21 16.72 -43.74
CA SER A 267 -3.53 16.53 -44.37
C SER A 267 -4.58 16.19 -43.32
N TYR A 268 -5.56 17.08 -43.12
CA TYR A 268 -6.77 16.75 -42.35
C TYR A 268 -7.83 16.08 -43.22
N VAL A 269 -7.94 16.52 -44.48
CA VAL A 269 -8.81 15.91 -45.48
C VAL A 269 -8.01 14.84 -46.22
N GLU A 270 -8.60 13.65 -46.33
CA GLU A 270 -8.07 12.53 -47.08
C GLU A 270 -9.12 12.01 -48.06
N SER A 271 -8.70 11.45 -49.19
CA SER A 271 -9.59 10.70 -50.08
C SER A 271 -9.98 9.37 -49.43
N ALA A 272 -11.20 8.90 -49.65
CA ALA A 272 -11.66 7.58 -49.21
C ALA A 272 -10.75 6.45 -49.73
N PHE A 273 -10.14 6.64 -50.90
CA PHE A 273 -9.11 5.74 -51.42
C PHE A 273 -7.95 5.53 -50.43
N TRP A 274 -7.23 6.60 -50.07
CA TRP A 274 -6.10 6.53 -49.14
C TRP A 274 -6.50 6.16 -47.71
N ASN A 275 -7.69 6.59 -47.26
CA ASN A 275 -8.15 6.31 -45.91
C ASN A 275 -8.66 4.87 -45.73
N PHE A 276 -9.19 4.23 -46.78
CA PHE A 276 -9.80 2.91 -46.66
C PHE A 276 -9.36 1.91 -47.73
N ASP A 277 -9.53 2.22 -49.03
CA ASP A 277 -9.28 1.25 -50.11
C ASP A 277 -7.82 0.80 -50.19
N ALA A 278 -6.87 1.71 -49.99
CA ALA A 278 -5.44 1.45 -49.98
C ALA A 278 -5.00 0.55 -48.81
N LEU A 279 -5.77 0.55 -47.71
CA LEU A 279 -5.56 -0.33 -46.55
C LEU A 279 -6.25 -1.69 -46.69
N PHE A 280 -6.79 -1.98 -47.88
CA PHE A 280 -7.55 -3.18 -48.16
C PHE A 280 -8.82 -3.32 -47.30
N GLN A 281 -9.45 -2.22 -46.90
CA GLN A 281 -10.73 -2.25 -46.20
C GLN A 281 -11.89 -2.22 -47.24
N PRO A 282 -12.89 -3.11 -47.16
CA PRO A 282 -13.95 -3.17 -48.18
C PRO A 282 -14.84 -1.91 -48.18
N GLN A 283 -15.45 -1.60 -49.33
CA GLN A 283 -16.29 -0.41 -49.49
C GLN A 283 -17.61 -0.48 -48.70
N GLN A 284 -18.14 -1.67 -48.47
CA GLN A 284 -19.37 -1.90 -47.70
C GLN A 284 -19.14 -1.91 -46.18
N HIS A 285 -17.93 -1.56 -45.72
CA HIS A 285 -17.59 -1.61 -44.31
C HIS A 285 -18.35 -0.53 -43.52
N PRO A 286 -18.98 -0.85 -42.38
CA PRO A 286 -19.82 0.09 -41.63
C PRO A 286 -19.08 1.38 -41.21
N ALA A 287 -17.79 1.29 -40.89
CA ALA A 287 -16.97 2.46 -40.58
C ALA A 287 -16.89 3.53 -41.70
N ARG A 288 -17.31 3.21 -42.93
CA ARG A 288 -17.42 4.20 -44.02
C ARG A 288 -18.77 4.92 -44.05
N ASP A 289 -19.73 4.54 -43.22
CA ASP A 289 -21.03 5.17 -43.19
C ASP A 289 -20.91 6.64 -42.74
N ALA A 290 -21.82 7.49 -43.22
CA ALA A 290 -21.85 8.92 -42.92
C ALA A 290 -22.14 9.22 -41.44
N GLN A 291 -22.66 8.23 -40.70
CA GLN A 291 -22.85 8.32 -39.25
C GLN A 291 -21.52 8.26 -38.49
N ASP A 292 -20.53 7.54 -39.01
CA ASP A 292 -19.24 7.30 -38.37
C ASP A 292 -18.13 8.22 -38.92
N THR A 293 -18.19 8.53 -40.22
CA THR A 293 -17.15 9.30 -40.92
C THR A 293 -17.70 10.61 -41.48
N PHE A 294 -16.99 11.71 -41.20
CA PHE A 294 -17.31 13.02 -41.76
C PHE A 294 -16.83 13.15 -43.21
N TYR A 295 -17.77 13.08 -44.15
CA TYR A 295 -17.51 13.39 -45.55
C TYR A 295 -17.49 14.91 -45.78
N VAL A 296 -16.61 15.35 -46.69
CA VAL A 296 -16.45 16.76 -47.04
C VAL A 296 -17.42 17.12 -48.16
N SER A 297 -18.14 18.24 -48.03
CA SER A 297 -19.02 18.75 -49.07
C SER A 297 -18.27 19.56 -50.14
N ASP A 298 -17.23 20.30 -49.73
CA ASP A 298 -16.38 21.07 -50.63
C ASP A 298 -14.92 21.07 -50.11
N PRO A 299 -13.95 20.50 -50.86
CA PRO A 299 -14.10 19.74 -52.11
C PRO A 299 -14.65 18.33 -51.87
N ALA A 300 -15.76 17.96 -52.52
CA ALA A 300 -16.39 16.63 -52.35
C ALA A 300 -15.59 15.47 -52.94
N THR A 301 -14.90 15.72 -54.05
CA THR A 301 -14.13 14.70 -54.78
C THR A 301 -12.65 15.01 -54.79
N CYS A 302 -11.85 13.97 -54.75
CA CYS A 302 -10.40 14.02 -54.89
C CYS A 302 -10.02 14.49 -56.31
N LEU A 303 -9.00 15.35 -56.41
CA LEU A 303 -8.49 15.85 -57.69
C LEU A 303 -7.53 14.85 -58.36
N GLU A 304 -6.65 14.22 -57.59
CA GLU A 304 -5.60 13.35 -58.13
C GLU A 304 -5.36 12.11 -57.25
N VAL A 305 -5.45 10.92 -57.86
CA VAL A 305 -5.06 9.64 -57.27
C VAL A 305 -4.13 8.92 -58.25
N PRO A 306 -3.08 8.21 -57.80
CA PRO A 306 -2.24 7.43 -58.70
C PRO A 306 -3.03 6.31 -59.38
N GLU A 307 -3.36 6.50 -60.66
CA GLU A 307 -4.27 5.63 -61.40
C GLU A 307 -3.76 4.19 -61.51
N ASP A 308 -2.45 4.03 -61.73
CA ASP A 308 -1.81 2.71 -61.78
C ASP A 308 -2.00 1.92 -60.47
N TYR A 309 -1.93 2.61 -59.33
CA TYR A 309 -2.09 1.97 -58.03
C TYR A 309 -3.54 1.66 -57.74
N LEU A 310 -4.43 2.59 -58.10
CA LEU A 310 -5.85 2.41 -57.93
C LEU A 310 -6.37 1.21 -58.73
N GLU A 311 -5.94 1.03 -59.98
CA GLU A 311 -6.38 -0.12 -60.78
C GLU A 311 -5.91 -1.45 -60.18
N ARG A 312 -4.70 -1.48 -59.60
CA ARG A 312 -4.22 -2.65 -58.84
C ARG A 312 -5.08 -2.93 -57.62
N VAL A 313 -5.44 -1.89 -56.85
CA VAL A 313 -6.32 -2.01 -55.68
C VAL A 313 -7.72 -2.46 -56.10
N ARG A 314 -8.29 -1.88 -57.15
CA ARG A 314 -9.60 -2.28 -57.71
C ARG A 314 -9.60 -3.78 -58.03
N LYS A 315 -8.59 -4.24 -58.79
CA LYS A 315 -8.46 -5.64 -59.19
C LYS A 315 -8.34 -6.58 -57.99
N THR A 316 -7.48 -6.25 -57.02
CA THR A 316 -7.28 -7.12 -55.85
C THR A 316 -8.49 -7.15 -54.93
N HIS A 317 -9.24 -6.05 -54.82
CA HIS A 317 -10.48 -6.00 -54.05
C HIS A 317 -11.60 -6.82 -54.70
N SER A 318 -11.77 -6.73 -56.02
CA SER A 318 -12.89 -7.39 -56.71
C SER A 318 -12.60 -8.84 -57.12
N GLU A 319 -11.48 -9.08 -57.80
CA GLU A 319 -11.15 -10.37 -58.44
C GLU A 319 -10.12 -11.17 -57.61
N GLY A 320 -9.46 -10.51 -56.66
CA GLY A 320 -8.33 -11.09 -55.94
C GLY A 320 -7.00 -10.90 -56.67
N GLY A 321 -5.92 -11.34 -56.03
CA GLY A 321 -4.55 -11.15 -56.51
C GLY A 321 -3.55 -11.37 -55.39
N TYR A 322 -2.27 -11.50 -55.75
CA TYR A 322 -1.16 -11.70 -54.80
C TYR A 322 -1.37 -12.88 -53.82
N GLY A 323 -2.06 -13.95 -54.26
CA GLY A 323 -2.40 -15.11 -53.42
C GLY A 323 -3.67 -14.96 -52.56
N SER A 324 -4.34 -13.81 -52.63
CA SER A 324 -5.66 -13.57 -52.02
C SER A 324 -6.80 -13.75 -53.04
N ILE A 325 -7.96 -14.20 -52.55
CA ILE A 325 -9.20 -14.30 -53.34
C ILE A 325 -9.96 -12.97 -53.48
N GLY A 326 -9.50 -11.91 -52.80
CA GLY A 326 -10.20 -10.62 -52.77
C GLY A 326 -11.48 -10.64 -51.93
N TYR A 327 -12.30 -9.60 -52.06
CA TYR A 327 -13.62 -9.49 -51.42
C TYR A 327 -14.77 -9.99 -52.32
N GLN A 328 -14.48 -10.32 -53.58
CA GLN A 328 -15.48 -10.83 -54.54
C GLN A 328 -16.70 -9.91 -54.70
N CYS A 329 -16.49 -8.60 -54.54
CA CYS A 329 -17.51 -7.58 -54.62
C CYS A 329 -17.18 -6.56 -55.73
N LYS A 330 -18.21 -5.89 -56.24
CA LYS A 330 -18.01 -4.81 -57.22
C LYS A 330 -17.39 -3.60 -56.51
N TRP A 331 -16.19 -3.22 -56.93
CA TRP A 331 -15.52 -2.03 -56.44
C TRP A 331 -15.95 -0.80 -57.26
N ASN A 332 -16.43 0.25 -56.60
CA ASN A 332 -16.92 1.47 -57.21
C ASN A 332 -15.91 2.62 -57.07
N ARG A 333 -15.50 3.21 -58.21
CA ARG A 333 -14.57 4.35 -58.24
C ARG A 333 -15.13 5.59 -57.55
N ALA A 334 -16.42 5.89 -57.76
CA ALA A 334 -17.04 7.07 -57.19
C ALA A 334 -17.00 7.11 -55.66
N GLU A 335 -16.96 5.94 -55.01
CA GLU A 335 -16.84 5.86 -53.55
C GLU A 335 -15.43 6.16 -53.07
N ALA A 336 -14.42 5.75 -53.83
CA ALA A 336 -13.00 5.97 -53.50
C ALA A 336 -12.58 7.43 -53.69
N ASP A 337 -13.21 8.14 -54.62
CA ASP A 337 -12.92 9.54 -54.90
C ASP A 337 -13.53 10.51 -53.89
N LYS A 338 -14.43 10.07 -52.99
CA LYS A 338 -15.02 10.94 -51.97
C LYS A 338 -13.96 11.42 -50.98
N ASN A 339 -13.97 12.71 -50.67
CA ASN A 339 -13.12 13.28 -49.62
C ASN A 339 -13.81 13.20 -48.26
N LEU A 340 -13.01 12.97 -47.23
CA LEU A 340 -13.45 12.86 -45.85
C LEU A 340 -12.39 13.42 -44.89
N LEU A 341 -12.81 13.74 -43.67
CA LEU A 341 -11.87 14.02 -42.60
C LEU A 341 -11.22 12.72 -42.15
N ARG A 342 -9.88 12.71 -42.15
CA ARG A 342 -9.09 11.52 -41.82
C ARG A 342 -9.53 10.92 -40.50
N THR A 343 -9.99 9.67 -40.53
CA THR A 343 -10.47 8.95 -39.34
C THR A 343 -9.33 8.41 -38.48
N HIS A 344 -8.20 8.07 -39.10
CA HIS A 344 -7.03 7.50 -38.42
C HIS A 344 -5.72 7.83 -39.14
N THR A 345 -4.59 7.80 -38.41
CA THR A 345 -3.26 8.11 -38.97
C THR A 345 -2.72 7.03 -39.92
N THR A 346 -3.33 5.84 -39.97
CA THR A 346 -2.94 4.74 -40.87
C THR A 346 -3.01 5.14 -42.35
N ALA A 347 -3.88 6.08 -42.72
CA ALA A 347 -3.92 6.67 -44.06
C ALA A 347 -2.60 7.34 -44.46
N VAL A 348 -1.97 8.05 -43.50
CA VAL A 348 -0.64 8.66 -43.71
C VAL A 348 0.41 7.57 -43.87
N SER A 349 0.33 6.51 -43.06
CA SER A 349 1.22 5.34 -43.21
C SER A 349 1.09 4.72 -44.60
N ALA A 350 -0.12 4.54 -45.13
CA ALA A 350 -0.34 4.01 -46.47
C ALA A 350 0.31 4.89 -47.56
N ARG A 351 0.13 6.21 -47.48
CA ARG A 351 0.78 7.17 -48.39
C ARG A 351 2.31 7.08 -48.32
N MET A 352 2.85 6.98 -47.11
CA MET A 352 4.30 6.91 -46.92
C MET A 352 4.88 5.58 -47.39
N LEU A 353 4.20 4.46 -47.13
CA LEU A 353 4.60 3.15 -47.65
C LEU A 353 4.54 3.11 -49.18
N TYR A 354 3.51 3.71 -49.79
CA TYR A 354 3.44 3.84 -51.24
C TYR A 354 4.61 4.66 -51.81
N LYS A 355 4.92 5.82 -51.23
CA LYS A 355 6.07 6.64 -51.64
C LYS A 355 7.39 5.88 -51.52
N LEU A 356 7.58 5.15 -50.42
CA LEU A 356 8.77 4.33 -50.21
C LEU A 356 8.87 3.20 -51.24
N ALA A 357 7.75 2.57 -51.59
CA ALA A 357 7.71 1.53 -52.62
C ALA A 357 8.16 2.07 -53.98
N GLN A 358 7.76 3.30 -54.36
CA GLN A 358 8.21 3.91 -55.62
C GLN A 358 9.72 4.15 -55.65
N VAL A 359 10.27 4.72 -54.57
CA VAL A 359 11.73 4.92 -54.44
C VAL A 359 12.49 3.60 -54.54
N LEU A 360 11.95 2.53 -53.96
CA LEU A 360 12.57 1.20 -54.04
C LEU A 360 12.50 0.62 -55.47
N VAL A 361 11.37 0.79 -56.16
CA VAL A 361 11.22 0.35 -57.56
C VAL A 361 12.18 1.09 -58.48
N GLU A 362 12.30 2.41 -58.33
CA GLU A 362 13.27 3.24 -59.05
C GLU A 362 14.70 2.76 -58.78
N ALA A 363 15.08 2.59 -57.50
CA ALA A 363 16.40 2.12 -57.12
C ALA A 363 16.73 0.70 -57.65
N MET A 364 15.74 -0.17 -57.76
CA MET A 364 15.91 -1.51 -58.34
C MET A 364 16.06 -1.47 -59.86
N SER A 365 15.45 -0.48 -60.54
CA SER A 365 15.54 -0.32 -61.99
C SER A 365 16.87 0.29 -62.47
N GLU A 366 17.52 1.12 -61.64
CA GLU A 366 18.79 1.78 -61.98
C GLU A 366 20.04 0.92 -61.72
N THR A 367 19.93 -0.22 -61.03
CA THR A 367 21.08 -1.06 -60.69
C THR A 367 21.47 -2.03 -61.80
N SER A 368 22.30 -1.55 -62.74
CA SER A 368 23.37 -2.36 -63.31
C SER A 368 24.46 -2.53 -62.24
N PHE A 369 24.52 -3.76 -61.69
CA PHE A 369 25.49 -4.46 -60.83
C PHE A 369 26.57 -3.77 -59.95
N GLU A 370 26.98 -2.52 -60.13
CA GLU A 370 28.10 -1.91 -59.35
C GLU A 370 27.66 -0.95 -58.23
N LYS A 371 26.53 -0.24 -58.39
CA LYS A 371 26.03 0.68 -57.35
C LYS A 371 25.22 0.02 -56.24
N ALA A 372 24.75 -1.22 -56.45
CA ALA A 372 23.99 -1.95 -55.45
C ALA A 372 24.83 -2.29 -54.20
N GLU A 373 26.15 -2.45 -54.36
CA GLU A 373 27.06 -2.73 -53.25
C GLU A 373 27.41 -1.46 -52.45
N THR A 374 27.53 -0.31 -53.12
CA THR A 374 27.74 0.99 -52.44
C THR A 374 26.47 1.48 -51.73
N TYR A 375 25.29 1.24 -52.31
CA TYR A 375 24.01 1.55 -51.68
C TYR A 375 23.73 0.65 -50.46
N LYS A 376 24.16 -0.63 -50.50
CA LYS A 376 24.13 -1.55 -49.35
C LYS A 376 25.19 -1.23 -48.28
N ARG A 377 26.37 -0.71 -48.64
CA ARG A 377 27.44 -0.35 -47.68
C ARG A 377 27.18 0.96 -46.92
N ASN A 378 26.52 1.95 -47.53
CA ASN A 378 26.28 3.24 -46.88
C ASN A 378 25.11 3.27 -45.89
N ARG A 379 24.34 2.17 -45.75
CA ARG A 379 23.53 1.91 -44.56
C ARG A 379 24.19 0.78 -43.77
N GLN A 380 24.94 1.13 -42.72
CA GLN A 380 25.25 0.17 -41.67
C GLN A 380 23.94 -0.51 -41.17
N PRO A 381 23.99 -1.80 -40.82
CA PRO A 381 22.82 -2.62 -40.48
C PRO A 381 22.30 -2.35 -39.06
N GLN A 382 22.07 -1.08 -38.71
CA GLN A 382 21.33 -0.69 -37.51
C GLN A 382 20.06 0.12 -37.82
N ASN A 383 19.93 0.72 -39.01
CA ASN A 383 18.81 1.62 -39.35
C ASN A 383 18.04 1.22 -40.64
N ALA A 384 17.94 -0.08 -40.95
CA ALA A 384 17.07 -0.60 -42.00
C ALA A 384 15.62 -0.86 -41.53
N HIS A 385 15.24 -0.32 -40.37
CA HIS A 385 13.86 -0.26 -39.94
C HIS A 385 13.34 1.13 -40.30
N VAL A 386 12.63 1.26 -41.42
CA VAL A 386 11.84 2.47 -41.70
C VAL A 386 10.67 2.46 -40.72
N LYS A 387 10.99 2.96 -39.54
CA LYS A 387 10.17 3.02 -38.35
C LYS A 387 9.51 4.39 -38.40
N LEU A 388 8.30 4.42 -38.94
CA LEU A 388 7.54 5.65 -39.17
C LEU A 388 6.41 5.75 -38.16
N ILE A 389 6.18 6.95 -37.60
CA ILE A 389 5.02 7.22 -36.74
C ILE A 389 4.22 8.38 -37.30
N GLY A 390 2.91 8.20 -37.32
CA GLY A 390 1.96 9.28 -37.54
C GLY A 390 1.71 9.96 -36.20
N ALA A 391 2.20 11.19 -36.03
CA ALA A 391 1.83 12.01 -34.89
C ALA A 391 0.34 12.37 -35.01
N VAL A 392 -0.42 12.14 -33.92
CA VAL A 392 -1.83 12.55 -33.78
C VAL A 392 -1.94 14.06 -33.74
#